data_AF-A0A4Y6PQC2-F1
#
_entry.id   AF-A0A4Y6PQC2-F1
#
_cell.length_a   1.000
_cell.length_b   1.000
_cell.length_c   1.000
_cell.angle_alpha   90.00
_cell.angle_beta   90.00
_cell.angle_gamma   90.00
#
_symmetry.space_group_name_H-M   'P 1'
#
loop_
_entity.id
_entity.type
_entity.pdbx_description
1 polymer ?
#
loop_
_entity_poly.entity_id
_entity_poly.type
_entity_poly.pdbx_seq_one_letter_code
_entity_poly.pdbx_strand_id
1 'polypeptide(L)'
;MNRSMKHATSLAVAGCLALAAASGCEGPGAYEGENGDINFEHETGTAFSTPRLVLGGELVLDATDPDNDFGVSVVTATSTDPSVVEVLAIDDSDITVRGTGVGQAELEVEAEDFGGAPIGDTLTIDVREPARHELSHECTGEPMAYYLPNRTYELPVKVFGPQDKRLAGERVTLVEAQGDAVEVDAERSTTRELVVRSKDAGATSTLRSTVNGSELTVGVRAMAEADGVTTGSLVLGTVEDGEPFRVGSVDGLGIHPSVEGTPICGYGVPMVIEPKTPEICTLGNEVGEEITERYESSTNIVLVVADEAGSCEFDVSLRDPQTETVLEKTISVEILAEADQ
;
A
#
# COMPACT_ATOMS: atom_id res chain seq x y z
N MET A 1 -48.62 14.63 41.89
CA MET A 1 -48.97 14.56 40.45
C MET A 1 -47.74 14.96 39.65
N ASN A 2 -47.36 14.09 38.72
CA ASN A 2 -46.37 14.21 37.63
C ASN A 2 -44.89 14.43 37.96
N ARG A 3 -44.19 13.30 38.16
CA ARG A 3 -42.79 13.10 37.74
C ARG A 3 -42.77 13.02 36.21
N SER A 4 -42.06 13.94 35.55
CA SER A 4 -41.74 13.84 34.12
C SER A 4 -40.33 13.27 34.00
N MET A 5 -40.25 12.02 33.53
CA MET A 5 -39.02 11.38 33.11
C MET A 5 -38.60 11.99 31.78
N LYS A 6 -37.40 12.59 31.72
CA LYS A 6 -36.74 12.87 30.43
C LYS A 6 -36.10 11.57 29.97
N HIS A 7 -36.59 11.03 28.86
CA HIS A 7 -35.97 9.92 28.14
C HIS A 7 -34.60 10.37 27.62
N ALA A 8 -33.57 9.61 28.00
CA ALA A 8 -32.31 9.58 27.29
C ALA A 8 -32.55 8.76 26.02
N THR A 9 -32.54 9.43 24.88
CA THR A 9 -32.55 8.78 23.58
C THR A 9 -31.12 8.37 23.27
N SER A 10 -30.81 7.11 23.54
CA SER A 10 -29.63 6.42 23.04
C SER A 10 -29.76 6.28 21.53
N LEU A 11 -29.08 7.12 20.75
CA LEU A 11 -28.74 6.79 19.37
C LEU A 11 -27.45 5.97 19.41
N ALA A 12 -27.59 4.67 19.28
CA ALA A 12 -26.52 3.78 18.88
C ALA A 12 -27.04 2.96 17.69
N VAL A 13 -26.13 2.72 16.74
CA VAL A 13 -26.28 1.85 15.57
C VAL A 13 -27.02 2.48 14.38
N ALA A 14 -26.32 3.30 13.61
CA ALA A 14 -26.51 3.45 12.17
C ALA A 14 -25.28 4.15 11.57
N GLY A 15 -24.42 3.40 10.85
CA GLY A 15 -23.29 4.02 10.16
C GLY A 15 -22.19 3.11 9.66
N CYS A 16 -22.47 1.84 9.32
CA CYS A 16 -21.54 1.02 8.54
C CYS A 16 -22.18 0.65 7.19
N LEU A 17 -22.85 1.62 6.56
CA LEU A 17 -23.42 1.48 5.23
C LEU A 17 -22.71 2.45 4.27
N ALA A 18 -21.87 1.87 3.41
CA ALA A 18 -21.60 2.29 2.05
C ALA A 18 -20.99 3.69 1.83
N LEU A 19 -19.69 3.82 2.12
CA LEU A 19 -18.77 4.46 1.17
C LEU A 19 -17.91 3.38 0.49
N ALA A 20 -18.55 2.59 -0.38
CA ALA A 20 -17.88 1.68 -1.31
C ALA A 20 -17.80 2.31 -2.71
N ALA A 21 -17.46 3.60 -2.77
CA ALA A 21 -17.34 4.32 -4.03
C ALA A 21 -16.02 5.10 -4.04
N ALA A 22 -15.11 4.64 -4.90
CA ALA A 22 -13.95 5.34 -5.46
C ALA A 22 -12.58 5.27 -4.78
N SER A 23 -12.40 4.56 -3.67
CA SER A 23 -11.07 4.06 -3.29
C SER A 23 -11.04 2.55 -3.40
N GLY A 24 -10.36 2.06 -4.44
CA GLY A 24 -10.12 0.64 -4.64
C GLY A 24 -9.21 0.10 -3.53
N CYS A 25 -9.81 -0.26 -2.39
CA CYS A 25 -9.25 -1.35 -1.59
C CYS A 25 -9.30 -2.58 -2.49
N GLU A 26 -8.22 -2.76 -3.25
CA GLU A 26 -7.96 -3.95 -4.04
C GLU A 26 -7.75 -5.07 -3.01
N GLY A 27 -8.86 -5.70 -2.61
CA GLY A 27 -8.82 -6.91 -1.80
C GLY A 27 -8.09 -8.04 -2.55
N PRO A 28 -7.69 -9.10 -1.82
CA PRO A 28 -7.03 -10.25 -2.43
C PRO A 28 -7.79 -10.70 -3.67
N GLY A 29 -7.05 -11.06 -4.72
CA GLY A 29 -7.65 -11.53 -5.96
C GLY A 29 -8.16 -12.94 -5.74
N ALA A 30 -9.48 -13.12 -5.60
CA ALA A 30 -10.10 -14.43 -5.57
C ALA A 30 -10.60 -14.81 -6.97
N TYR A 31 -10.33 -16.05 -7.36
CA TYR A 31 -10.72 -16.65 -8.63
C TYR A 31 -11.48 -17.94 -8.35
N GLU A 32 -12.72 -18.01 -8.80
CA GLU A 32 -13.45 -19.27 -8.83
C GLU A 32 -12.90 -20.12 -9.99
N GLY A 33 -12.56 -21.38 -9.74
CA GLY A 33 -12.24 -22.31 -10.80
C GLY A 33 -13.41 -22.53 -11.76
N GLU A 34 -13.14 -23.02 -12.97
CA GLU A 34 -14.18 -23.16 -14.01
C GLU A 34 -15.33 -24.11 -13.62
N ASN A 35 -15.08 -25.09 -12.73
CA ASN A 35 -16.12 -25.97 -12.19
C ASN A 35 -16.74 -25.46 -10.89
N GLY A 36 -16.09 -24.50 -10.20
CA GLY A 36 -16.50 -23.98 -8.91
C GLY A 36 -16.26 -24.95 -7.75
N ASP A 37 -15.32 -25.90 -7.93
CA ASP A 37 -14.94 -26.88 -6.92
C ASP A 37 -13.75 -26.40 -6.07
N ILE A 38 -12.97 -25.43 -6.58
CA ILE A 38 -11.83 -24.81 -5.89
C ILE A 38 -11.86 -23.28 -6.10
N ASN A 39 -11.64 -22.52 -5.03
CA ASN A 39 -11.30 -21.10 -5.10
C ASN A 39 -9.78 -20.93 -5.06
N PHE A 40 -9.26 -19.97 -5.81
CA PHE A 40 -7.85 -19.61 -5.82
C PHE A 40 -7.69 -18.16 -5.37
N GLU A 41 -6.88 -17.92 -4.35
CA GLU A 41 -6.57 -16.58 -3.87
C GLU A 41 -5.11 -16.22 -4.11
N HIS A 42 -4.80 -14.94 -4.23
CA HIS A 42 -3.44 -14.46 -4.09
C HIS A 42 -3.38 -13.10 -3.39
N GLU A 43 -2.37 -12.94 -2.54
CA GLU A 43 -2.19 -11.74 -1.69
C GLU A 43 -2.05 -10.46 -2.51
N THR A 44 -1.39 -10.55 -3.66
CA THR A 44 -1.06 -9.37 -4.50
C THR A 44 -2.22 -8.94 -5.40
N GLY A 45 -3.39 -9.56 -5.30
CA GLY A 45 -4.44 -9.42 -6.28
C GLY A 45 -5.30 -8.18 -6.26
N THR A 46 -5.91 -7.99 -7.41
CA THR A 46 -7.10 -7.17 -7.65
C THR A 46 -8.16 -8.15 -8.11
N ALA A 47 -9.38 -8.09 -7.56
CA ALA A 47 -10.49 -8.94 -7.98
C ALA A 47 -10.69 -8.89 -9.50
N PHE A 48 -10.16 -9.88 -10.21
CA PHE A 48 -10.33 -10.09 -11.65
C PHE A 48 -10.98 -11.45 -11.84
N SER A 49 -11.75 -11.61 -12.92
CA SER A 49 -12.28 -12.92 -13.31
C SER A 49 -11.20 -13.89 -13.79
N THR A 50 -9.98 -13.42 -14.04
CA THR A 50 -8.88 -14.21 -14.60
C THR A 50 -7.55 -13.63 -14.12
N PRO A 51 -6.65 -14.44 -13.54
CA PRO A 51 -5.30 -14.01 -13.20
C PRO A 51 -4.55 -13.49 -14.43
N ARG A 52 -3.93 -12.31 -14.29
CA ARG A 52 -3.06 -11.72 -15.32
C ARG A 52 -1.64 -11.61 -14.78
N LEU A 53 -0.76 -12.49 -15.24
CA LEU A 53 0.62 -12.58 -14.76
C LEU A 53 1.56 -11.80 -15.68
N VAL A 54 2.49 -11.03 -15.11
CA VAL A 54 3.56 -10.40 -15.88
C VAL A 54 4.57 -11.46 -16.36
N LEU A 55 5.04 -11.33 -17.59
CA LEU A 55 6.08 -12.19 -18.15
C LEU A 55 7.33 -12.19 -17.25
N GLY A 56 7.80 -13.38 -16.88
CA GLY A 56 8.93 -13.61 -15.99
C GLY A 56 8.59 -13.56 -14.50
N GLY A 57 7.42 -13.03 -14.13
CA GLY A 57 6.96 -12.99 -12.74
C GLY A 57 6.42 -14.33 -12.26
N GLU A 58 6.47 -14.51 -10.94
CA GLU A 58 5.86 -15.63 -10.23
C GLU A 58 4.51 -15.24 -9.62
N LEU A 59 3.65 -16.23 -9.38
CA LEU A 59 2.39 -16.06 -8.68
C LEU A 59 2.21 -17.24 -7.73
N VAL A 60 1.94 -16.95 -6.46
CA VAL A 60 1.52 -17.95 -5.48
C VAL A 60 -0.01 -17.90 -5.41
N LEU A 61 -0.64 -19.06 -5.63
CA LEU A 61 -2.09 -19.25 -5.57
C LEU A 61 -2.40 -20.12 -4.35
N ASP A 62 -3.19 -19.61 -3.40
CA ASP A 62 -3.72 -20.39 -2.29
C ASP A 62 -5.05 -21.02 -2.71
N ALA A 63 -5.14 -22.35 -2.66
CA ALA A 63 -6.32 -23.10 -3.04
C ALA A 63 -7.23 -23.37 -1.82
N THR A 64 -8.50 -22.97 -1.90
CA THR A 64 -9.48 -23.14 -0.83
C THR A 64 -10.77 -23.80 -1.32
N ASP A 65 -11.48 -24.45 -0.40
CA ASP A 65 -12.77 -25.08 -0.64
C ASP A 65 -13.88 -24.02 -0.55
N PRO A 66 -14.66 -23.79 -1.62
CA PRO A 66 -15.69 -22.76 -1.66
C PRO A 66 -16.86 -22.99 -0.69
N ASP A 67 -17.08 -24.22 -0.22
CA ASP A 67 -18.19 -24.54 0.69
C ASP A 67 -17.90 -24.16 2.15
N ASN A 68 -16.63 -24.07 2.53
CA ASN A 68 -16.23 -23.95 3.94
C ASN A 68 -15.03 -23.03 4.22
N ASP A 69 -14.46 -22.38 3.20
CA ASP A 69 -13.29 -21.49 3.27
C ASP A 69 -12.05 -22.13 3.93
N PHE A 70 -11.99 -23.46 4.03
CA PHE A 70 -10.77 -24.14 4.48
C PHE A 70 -9.83 -24.38 3.29
N GLY A 71 -8.52 -24.32 3.55
CA GLY A 71 -7.51 -24.73 2.57
C GLY A 71 -7.72 -26.18 2.13
N VAL A 72 -7.49 -26.45 0.84
CA VAL A 72 -7.48 -27.81 0.29
C VAL A 72 -6.04 -28.33 0.27
N SER A 73 -5.84 -29.64 0.29
CA SER A 73 -4.49 -30.20 0.13
C SER A 73 -4.25 -30.52 -1.34
N VAL A 74 -3.43 -29.72 -2.02
CA VAL A 74 -3.16 -29.88 -3.46
C VAL A 74 -2.29 -31.12 -3.69
N VAL A 75 -2.82 -32.05 -4.48
CA VAL A 75 -2.13 -33.31 -4.84
C VAL A 75 -1.31 -33.12 -6.11
N THR A 76 -1.90 -32.51 -7.14
CA THR A 76 -1.21 -32.19 -8.40
C THR A 76 -1.68 -30.85 -8.97
N ALA A 77 -0.77 -30.18 -9.68
CA ALA A 77 -1.07 -29.01 -10.47
C ALA A 77 -0.27 -29.09 -11.79
N THR A 78 -0.95 -29.00 -12.93
CA THR A 78 -0.33 -29.17 -14.26
C THR A 78 -0.78 -28.06 -15.20
N SER A 79 0.16 -27.43 -15.90
CA SER A 79 -0.19 -26.50 -16.98
C SER A 79 -0.42 -27.23 -18.30
N THR A 80 -1.47 -26.86 -19.01
CA THR A 80 -1.74 -27.30 -20.38
C THR A 80 -0.72 -26.77 -21.39
N ASP A 81 -0.03 -25.67 -21.09
CA ASP A 81 1.09 -25.14 -21.89
C ASP A 81 2.23 -24.63 -20.99
N PRO A 82 3.19 -25.51 -20.60
CA PRO A 82 4.35 -25.14 -19.81
C PRO A 82 5.28 -24.11 -20.45
N SER A 83 5.14 -23.84 -21.76
CA SER A 83 5.89 -22.79 -22.44
C SER A 83 5.30 -21.39 -22.23
N VAL A 84 4.10 -21.32 -21.66
CA VAL A 84 3.41 -20.09 -21.26
C VAL A 84 3.39 -19.96 -19.73
N VAL A 85 2.95 -21.01 -19.01
CA VAL A 85 2.88 -21.04 -17.54
C VAL A 85 3.56 -22.29 -17.02
N GLU A 86 4.62 -22.12 -16.23
CA GLU A 86 5.33 -23.23 -15.57
C GLU A 86 4.87 -23.36 -14.11
N VAL A 87 4.56 -24.59 -13.67
CA VAL A 87 4.34 -24.89 -12.24
C VAL A 87 5.70 -25.13 -11.59
N LEU A 88 6.06 -24.28 -10.62
CA LEU A 88 7.36 -24.32 -9.94
C LEU A 88 7.34 -25.17 -8.68
N ALA A 89 6.28 -25.05 -7.88
CA ALA A 89 6.17 -25.71 -6.59
C ALA A 89 4.70 -25.91 -6.19
N ILE A 90 4.47 -26.91 -5.34
CA ILE A 90 3.23 -27.17 -4.61
C ILE A 90 3.64 -27.35 -3.15
N ASP A 91 3.04 -26.58 -2.24
CA ASP A 91 3.25 -26.67 -0.79
C ASP A 91 1.90 -26.62 -0.06
N ASP A 92 1.36 -27.80 0.25
CA ASP A 92 0.00 -27.99 0.80
C ASP A 92 -1.10 -27.35 -0.07
N SER A 93 -1.67 -26.21 0.33
CA SER A 93 -2.69 -25.48 -0.45
C SER A 93 -2.09 -24.52 -1.48
N ASP A 94 -0.80 -24.19 -1.37
CA ASP A 94 -0.14 -23.20 -2.21
C ASP A 94 0.40 -23.81 -3.51
N ILE A 95 0.11 -23.15 -4.63
CA ILE A 95 0.66 -23.47 -5.95
C ILE A 95 1.47 -22.27 -6.44
N THR A 96 2.78 -22.46 -6.64
CA THR A 96 3.62 -21.42 -7.24
C THR A 96 3.76 -21.66 -8.74
N VAL A 97 3.37 -20.68 -9.55
CA VAL A 97 3.54 -20.69 -11.02
C VAL A 97 4.40 -19.53 -11.50
N ARG A 98 4.98 -19.66 -12.70
CA ARG A 98 5.75 -18.60 -13.37
C ARG A 98 5.28 -18.40 -14.81
N GLY A 99 5.17 -17.14 -15.23
CA GLY A 99 4.91 -16.79 -16.62
C GLY A 99 6.19 -16.91 -17.46
N THR A 100 6.30 -17.96 -18.29
CA THR A 100 7.49 -18.25 -19.11
C THR A 100 7.35 -17.77 -20.57
N GLY A 101 6.13 -17.57 -21.04
CA GLY A 101 5.83 -17.07 -22.38
C GLY A 101 4.52 -16.29 -22.43
N VAL A 102 4.38 -15.38 -23.39
CA VAL A 102 3.14 -14.60 -23.58
C VAL A 102 2.04 -15.49 -24.15
N GLY A 103 0.88 -15.51 -23.53
CA GLY A 103 -0.24 -16.34 -23.96
C GLY A 103 -1.20 -16.66 -22.82
N GLN A 104 -2.10 -17.61 -23.06
CA GLN A 104 -2.99 -18.16 -22.04
C GLN A 104 -2.72 -19.66 -21.90
N ALA A 105 -2.76 -20.14 -20.67
CA ALA A 105 -2.72 -21.56 -20.36
C ALA A 105 -3.70 -21.88 -19.23
N GLU A 106 -4.29 -23.06 -19.27
CA GLU A 106 -5.09 -23.61 -18.17
C GLU A 106 -4.16 -24.32 -17.19
N LEU A 107 -4.34 -24.04 -15.90
CA LEU A 107 -3.77 -24.77 -14.77
C LEU A 107 -4.82 -25.78 -14.28
N GLU A 108 -4.56 -27.07 -14.48
CA GLU A 108 -5.38 -28.17 -13.99
C GLU A 108 -4.91 -28.56 -12.59
N VAL A 109 -5.81 -28.55 -11.60
CA VAL A 109 -5.51 -28.79 -10.19
C VAL A 109 -6.33 -29.96 -9.66
N GLU A 110 -5.67 -30.93 -9.04
CA GLU A 110 -6.31 -32.00 -8.26
C GLU A 110 -5.94 -31.81 -6.78
N ALA A 111 -6.93 -31.84 -5.90
CA ALA A 111 -6.76 -31.64 -4.47
C ALA A 111 -7.63 -32.59 -3.65
N GLU A 112 -7.43 -32.60 -2.33
CA GLU A 112 -8.32 -33.24 -1.36
C GLU A 112 -8.97 -32.16 -0.49
N ASP A 113 -10.30 -32.24 -0.31
CA ASP A 113 -11.04 -31.37 0.61
C ASP A 113 -10.65 -31.65 2.08
N PHE A 114 -11.18 -30.86 3.03
CA PHE A 114 -10.92 -31.06 4.46
C PHE A 114 -11.33 -32.47 4.97
N GLY A 115 -12.26 -33.14 4.28
CA GLY A 115 -12.70 -34.50 4.56
C GLY A 115 -11.85 -35.59 3.90
N GLY A 116 -10.86 -35.24 3.08
CA GLY A 116 -10.05 -36.15 2.28
C GLY A 116 -10.74 -36.67 1.02
N ALA A 117 -11.83 -36.03 0.57
CA ALA A 117 -12.48 -36.36 -0.69
C ALA A 117 -11.76 -35.68 -1.85
N PRO A 118 -11.52 -36.38 -2.97
CA PRO A 118 -10.85 -35.78 -4.13
C PRO A 118 -11.76 -34.77 -4.82
N ILE A 119 -11.20 -33.60 -5.11
CA ILE A 119 -11.80 -32.51 -5.88
C ILE A 119 -10.81 -32.06 -6.95
N GLY A 120 -11.29 -31.38 -7.99
CA GLY A 120 -10.40 -30.87 -9.02
C GLY A 120 -11.05 -29.78 -9.86
N ASP A 121 -10.23 -28.82 -10.26
CA ASP A 121 -10.70 -27.66 -11.01
C ASP A 121 -9.63 -27.18 -11.99
N THR A 122 -10.01 -26.23 -12.84
CA THR A 122 -9.11 -25.58 -13.78
C THR A 122 -9.16 -24.07 -13.60
N LEU A 123 -8.01 -23.42 -13.75
CA LEU A 123 -7.87 -21.96 -13.72
C LEU A 123 -7.14 -21.47 -14.97
N THR A 124 -7.76 -20.60 -15.75
CA THR A 124 -7.09 -19.95 -16.88
C THR A 124 -6.16 -18.85 -16.39
N ILE A 125 -4.88 -18.88 -16.77
CA ILE A 125 -3.90 -17.83 -16.47
C ILE A 125 -3.46 -17.13 -17.77
N ASP A 126 -3.49 -15.80 -17.77
CA ASP A 126 -3.09 -14.96 -18.91
C ASP A 126 -1.75 -14.28 -18.64
N VAL A 127 -0.69 -14.67 -19.36
CA VAL A 127 0.66 -14.11 -19.23
C VAL A 127 0.88 -13.02 -20.27
N ARG A 128 1.29 -11.83 -19.81
CA ARG A 128 1.43 -10.63 -20.66
C ARG A 128 2.77 -9.93 -20.46
N GLU A 129 3.26 -9.33 -21.54
CA GLU A 129 4.31 -8.32 -21.44
C GLU A 129 3.77 -7.04 -20.77
N PRO A 130 4.59 -6.38 -19.94
CA PRO A 130 4.24 -5.08 -19.40
C PRO A 130 4.25 -4.02 -20.52
N ALA A 131 3.23 -3.17 -20.55
CA ALA A 131 3.10 -2.05 -21.48
C ALA A 131 3.33 -0.69 -20.80
N ARG A 132 3.07 -0.60 -19.49
CA ARG A 132 3.31 0.60 -18.67
C ARG A 132 3.80 0.20 -17.29
N HIS A 133 4.73 0.98 -16.76
CA HIS A 133 5.25 0.80 -15.41
C HIS A 133 5.35 2.17 -14.74
N GLU A 134 4.65 2.33 -13.63
CA GLU A 134 4.62 3.55 -12.83
C GLU A 134 5.46 3.33 -11.58
N LEU A 135 6.39 4.26 -11.34
CA LEU A 135 7.23 4.32 -10.16
C LEU A 135 6.78 5.52 -9.31
N SER A 136 6.70 5.34 -8.00
CA SER A 136 6.31 6.41 -7.08
C SER A 136 7.10 6.32 -5.77
N HIS A 137 7.25 7.46 -5.09
CA HIS A 137 7.71 7.48 -3.70
C HIS A 137 6.53 7.23 -2.75
N GLU A 138 6.82 6.70 -1.57
CA GLU A 138 5.80 6.44 -0.53
C GLU A 138 5.12 7.72 -0.03
N CYS A 139 5.83 8.86 -0.07
CA CYS A 139 5.42 10.09 0.61
C CYS A 139 5.26 11.32 -0.29
N THR A 140 5.43 11.19 -1.62
CA THR A 140 5.29 12.31 -2.55
C THR A 140 5.01 11.84 -3.98
N GLY A 141 4.27 12.66 -4.74
CA GLY A 141 4.08 12.49 -6.19
C GLY A 141 5.23 13.07 -7.04
N GLU A 142 6.18 13.77 -6.42
CA GLU A 142 7.35 14.32 -7.10
C GLU A 142 8.32 13.22 -7.55
N PRO A 143 9.13 13.45 -8.60
CA PRO A 143 10.09 12.45 -9.10
C PRO A 143 11.34 12.31 -8.22
N MET A 144 11.44 13.05 -7.12
CA MET A 144 12.59 13.05 -6.21
C MET A 144 12.11 13.01 -4.75
N ALA A 145 12.69 12.10 -3.98
CA ALA A 145 12.58 12.09 -2.52
C ALA A 145 13.87 11.60 -1.87
N TYR A 146 14.00 11.91 -0.58
CA TYR A 146 15.06 11.38 0.26
C TYR A 146 14.58 10.19 1.07
N TYR A 147 15.52 9.37 1.54
CA TYR A 147 15.28 8.25 2.45
C TYR A 147 16.39 8.22 3.51
N LEU A 148 16.11 7.61 4.66
CA LEU A 148 17.12 7.42 5.71
C LEU A 148 18.12 6.33 5.30
N PRO A 149 19.39 6.43 5.75
CA PRO A 149 20.43 5.48 5.37
C PRO A 149 20.24 4.11 6.03
N ASN A 150 20.79 3.08 5.40
CA ASN A 150 20.92 1.72 5.94
C ASN A 150 19.59 1.07 6.36
N ARG A 151 18.54 1.22 5.53
CA ARG A 151 17.21 0.63 5.72
C ARG A 151 16.69 -0.03 4.45
N THR A 152 15.65 -0.85 4.60
CA THR A 152 14.90 -1.41 3.48
C THR A 152 13.59 -0.64 3.34
N TYR A 153 13.20 -0.36 2.10
CA TYR A 153 12.00 0.36 1.71
C TYR A 153 11.24 -0.42 0.64
N GLU A 154 9.93 -0.22 0.60
CA GLU A 154 9.00 -0.87 -0.31
C GLU A 154 8.36 0.23 -1.16
N LEU A 155 9.02 0.56 -2.27
CA LEU A 155 8.56 1.65 -3.11
C LEU A 155 7.33 1.23 -3.90
N PRO A 156 6.22 1.99 -3.86
CA PRO A 156 5.02 1.64 -4.60
C PRO A 156 5.31 1.68 -6.11
N VAL A 157 4.95 0.59 -6.79
CA VAL A 157 4.99 0.47 -8.24
C VAL A 157 3.66 -0.05 -8.78
N LYS A 158 3.36 0.26 -10.04
CA LYS A 158 2.19 -0.30 -10.73
C LYS A 158 2.59 -0.78 -12.11
N VAL A 159 2.33 -2.04 -12.41
CA VAL A 159 2.61 -2.64 -13.71
C VAL A 159 1.31 -2.91 -14.45
N PHE A 160 1.21 -2.39 -15.68
CA PHE A 160 0.06 -2.55 -16.54
C PHE A 160 0.46 -3.22 -17.85
N GLY A 161 -0.36 -4.16 -18.31
CA GLY A 161 -0.31 -4.72 -19.65
C GLY A 161 -1.10 -3.89 -20.67
N PRO A 162 -1.40 -4.48 -21.84
CA PRO A 162 -2.26 -3.86 -22.84
C PRO A 162 -3.62 -3.45 -22.27
N GLN A 163 -4.22 -2.39 -22.84
CA GLN A 163 -5.53 -1.86 -22.42
C GLN A 163 -5.61 -1.41 -20.96
N ASP A 164 -4.47 -1.05 -20.37
CA ASP A 164 -4.37 -0.50 -19.02
C ASP A 164 -4.88 -1.47 -17.92
N LYS A 165 -4.69 -2.77 -18.15
CA LYS A 165 -5.01 -3.81 -17.16
C LYS A 165 -3.79 -4.07 -16.28
N ARG A 166 -3.97 -4.01 -14.96
CA ARG A 166 -2.91 -4.37 -14.02
C ARG A 166 -2.46 -5.82 -14.21
N LEU A 167 -1.16 -6.03 -14.04
CA LEU A 167 -0.52 -7.34 -14.01
C LEU A 167 -0.08 -7.65 -12.59
N ALA A 168 -0.29 -8.89 -12.17
CA ALA A 168 0.24 -9.47 -10.95
C ALA A 168 1.62 -10.09 -11.22
N GLY A 169 2.42 -10.25 -10.17
CA GLY A 169 3.66 -10.98 -10.23
C GLY A 169 4.61 -10.63 -9.10
N GLU A 170 5.36 -11.63 -8.67
CA GLU A 170 6.40 -11.54 -7.65
C GLU A 170 7.74 -11.96 -8.26
N ARG A 171 8.83 -11.67 -7.53
CA ARG A 171 10.21 -11.96 -7.96
C ARG A 171 10.52 -11.41 -9.35
N VAL A 172 10.00 -10.22 -9.64
CA VAL A 172 10.14 -9.55 -10.95
C VAL A 172 10.69 -8.15 -10.75
N THR A 173 11.72 -7.80 -11.51
CA THR A 173 12.31 -6.45 -11.48
C THR A 173 12.25 -5.83 -12.85
N LEU A 174 11.52 -4.73 -12.95
CA LEU A 174 11.33 -3.93 -14.16
C LEU A 174 12.05 -2.57 -14.06
N VAL A 175 13.12 -2.52 -13.25
CA VAL A 175 13.89 -1.31 -12.93
C VAL A 175 15.38 -1.58 -13.02
N GLU A 176 16.11 -0.64 -13.61
CA GLU A 176 17.56 -0.53 -13.50
C GLU A 176 17.92 0.64 -12.57
N ALA A 177 18.73 0.36 -11.55
CA ALA A 177 19.26 1.41 -10.67
C ALA A 177 20.60 1.94 -11.20
N GLN A 178 20.72 3.27 -11.29
CA GLN A 178 21.95 3.96 -11.65
C GLN A 178 22.40 4.84 -10.48
N GLY A 179 23.66 4.74 -10.05
CA GLY A 179 24.20 5.44 -8.88
C GLY A 179 24.32 4.55 -7.65
N ASP A 180 24.61 5.15 -6.50
CA ASP A 180 25.07 4.45 -5.29
C ASP A 180 24.22 4.74 -4.04
N ALA A 181 23.03 5.30 -4.16
CA ALA A 181 22.11 5.52 -3.04
C ALA A 181 21.40 4.25 -2.59
N VAL A 182 21.00 3.39 -3.53
CA VAL A 182 20.21 2.20 -3.24
C VAL A 182 20.71 0.96 -3.98
N GLU A 183 20.32 -0.20 -3.46
CA GLU A 183 20.42 -1.52 -4.10
C GLU A 183 19.00 -2.09 -4.24
N VAL A 184 18.66 -2.63 -5.40
CA VAL A 184 17.35 -3.25 -5.65
C VAL A 184 17.39 -4.72 -5.22
N ASP A 185 16.43 -5.14 -4.40
CA ASP A 185 16.24 -6.52 -3.99
C ASP A 185 15.21 -7.19 -4.92
N ALA A 186 15.72 -7.81 -5.99
CA ALA A 186 14.88 -8.39 -7.02
C ALA A 186 14.04 -9.58 -6.54
N GLU A 187 14.55 -10.33 -5.55
CA GLU A 187 13.91 -11.54 -5.03
C GLU A 187 12.70 -11.23 -4.14
N ARG A 188 12.65 -10.02 -3.59
CA ARG A 188 11.51 -9.54 -2.79
C ARG A 188 10.58 -8.58 -3.53
N SER A 189 10.98 -8.12 -4.72
CA SER A 189 10.18 -7.17 -5.50
C SER A 189 9.01 -7.83 -6.20
N THR A 190 7.90 -7.10 -6.31
CA THR A 190 6.65 -7.53 -6.92
C THR A 190 6.16 -6.49 -7.95
N THR A 191 5.04 -6.73 -8.60
CA THR A 191 4.38 -5.72 -9.46
C THR A 191 3.66 -4.62 -8.68
N ARG A 192 3.66 -4.67 -7.35
CA ARG A 192 3.11 -3.66 -6.43
C ARG A 192 4.18 -2.90 -5.67
N GLU A 193 5.28 -3.56 -5.35
CA GLU A 193 6.34 -3.01 -4.50
C GLU A 193 7.72 -3.32 -5.07
N LEU A 194 8.53 -2.28 -5.23
CA LEU A 194 9.95 -2.41 -5.53
C LEU A 194 10.73 -2.32 -4.21
N VAL A 195 11.33 -3.44 -3.80
CA VAL A 195 12.11 -3.50 -2.57
C VAL A 195 13.50 -2.95 -2.83
N VAL A 196 13.86 -1.90 -2.11
CA VAL A 196 15.19 -1.28 -2.19
C VAL A 196 15.84 -1.19 -0.83
N ARG A 197 17.17 -1.32 -0.79
CA ARG A 197 17.98 -1.08 0.40
C ARG A 197 18.77 0.21 0.23
N SER A 198 18.55 1.19 1.11
CA SER A 198 19.35 2.41 1.14
C SER A 198 20.76 2.12 1.69
N LYS A 199 21.73 2.81 1.10
CA LYS A 199 23.14 2.80 1.49
C LYS A 199 23.43 3.96 2.45
N ASP A 200 24.68 4.40 2.53
CA ASP A 200 25.08 5.54 3.34
C ASP A 200 24.53 6.87 2.81
N ALA A 201 24.40 7.84 3.72
CA ALA A 201 23.90 9.17 3.39
C ALA A 201 24.84 9.92 2.44
N GLY A 202 24.25 10.82 1.65
CA GLY A 202 24.96 11.71 0.72
C GLY A 202 25.01 11.23 -0.74
N ALA A 203 24.47 10.04 -1.03
CA ALA A 203 24.36 9.52 -2.38
C ALA A 203 22.98 9.78 -3.01
N THR A 204 22.91 9.68 -4.33
CA THR A 204 21.66 9.64 -5.11
C THR A 204 21.72 8.50 -6.13
N SER A 205 20.56 7.92 -6.44
CA SER A 205 20.36 6.94 -7.49
C SER A 205 19.15 7.32 -8.33
N THR A 206 19.21 7.04 -9.62
CA THR A 206 18.05 7.09 -10.51
C THR A 206 17.59 5.67 -10.76
N LEU A 207 16.33 5.39 -10.41
CA LEU A 207 15.63 4.16 -10.72
C LEU A 207 14.92 4.36 -12.06
N ARG A 208 15.30 3.58 -13.07
CA ARG A 208 14.77 3.71 -14.42
C ARG A 208 13.96 2.47 -14.80
N SER A 209 12.70 2.65 -15.16
CA SER A 209 11.86 1.58 -15.66
C SER A 209 12.38 1.02 -16.98
N THR A 210 12.53 -0.30 -17.08
CA THR A 210 12.93 -0.99 -18.31
C THR A 210 11.80 -1.10 -19.33
N VAL A 211 10.56 -0.82 -18.93
CA VAL A 211 9.34 -0.94 -19.76
C VAL A 211 9.11 0.31 -20.61
N ASN A 212 9.12 1.47 -19.97
CA ASN A 212 8.75 2.76 -20.58
C ASN A 212 9.80 3.86 -20.34
N GLY A 213 10.89 3.58 -19.64
CA GLY A 213 11.96 4.54 -19.38
C GLY A 213 11.59 5.67 -18.41
N SER A 214 10.48 5.55 -17.67
CA SER A 214 10.16 6.46 -16.56
C SER A 214 11.25 6.38 -15.51
N GLU A 215 11.48 7.50 -14.81
CA GLU A 215 12.57 7.64 -13.86
C GLU A 215 12.05 8.14 -12.51
N LEU A 216 12.62 7.62 -11.43
CA LEU A 216 12.38 8.02 -10.06
C LEU A 216 13.75 8.25 -9.40
N THR A 217 13.97 9.41 -8.79
CA THR A 217 15.26 9.74 -8.18
C THR A 217 15.19 9.53 -6.67
N VAL A 218 16.07 8.68 -6.15
CA VAL A 218 16.17 8.35 -4.75
C VAL A 218 17.45 8.93 -4.19
N GLY A 219 17.35 9.87 -3.26
CA GLY A 219 18.49 10.33 -2.46
C GLY A 219 18.50 9.68 -1.08
N VAL A 220 19.68 9.59 -0.46
CA VAL A 220 19.81 9.19 0.95
C VAL A 220 20.36 10.35 1.76
N ARG A 221 19.67 10.69 2.86
CA ARG A 221 20.03 11.79 3.77
C ARG A 221 19.89 11.33 5.22
N ALA A 222 20.81 11.76 6.07
CA ALA A 222 20.69 11.53 7.50
C ALA A 222 19.61 12.44 8.09
N MET A 223 18.95 11.99 9.16
CA MET A 223 17.96 12.82 9.88
C MET A 223 18.56 14.14 10.37
N ALA A 224 19.85 14.16 10.74
CA ALA A 224 20.55 15.37 11.18
C ALA A 224 20.70 16.45 10.10
N GLU A 225 20.48 16.09 8.83
CA GLU A 225 20.47 17.05 7.71
C GLU A 225 19.10 17.69 7.50
N ALA A 226 18.04 17.15 8.11
CA ALA A 226 16.69 17.69 7.97
C ALA A 226 16.60 19.10 8.56
N ASP A 227 16.15 20.06 7.76
CA ASP A 227 16.00 21.47 8.14
C ASP A 227 14.54 21.88 8.33
N GLY A 228 13.60 21.02 7.92
CA GLY A 228 12.16 21.27 7.95
C GLY A 228 11.33 20.00 8.10
N VAL A 229 10.01 20.21 8.04
CA VAL A 229 9.00 19.16 7.94
C VAL A 229 8.12 19.52 6.75
N THR A 230 7.81 18.54 5.93
CA THR A 230 6.79 18.62 4.87
C THR A 230 5.55 17.89 5.31
N THR A 231 4.40 18.43 4.95
CA THR A 231 3.10 17.81 5.15
C THR A 231 2.48 17.44 3.82
N GLY A 232 1.70 16.36 3.80
CA GLY A 232 0.88 15.96 2.66
C GLY A 232 -0.45 15.42 3.16
N SER A 233 -1.54 15.72 2.45
CA SER A 233 -2.82 15.07 2.73
C SER A 233 -2.75 13.63 2.23
N LEU A 234 -3.18 12.69 3.07
CA LEU A 234 -3.28 11.29 2.74
C LEU A 234 -4.76 10.96 2.57
N VAL A 235 -5.18 10.92 1.32
CA VAL A 235 -6.50 10.39 0.96
C VAL A 235 -6.31 8.92 0.62
N LEU A 236 -6.79 8.03 1.50
CA LEU A 236 -7.00 6.61 1.18
C LEU A 236 -5.74 5.89 0.62
N GLY A 237 -4.56 6.21 1.16
CA GLY A 237 -3.30 5.55 0.79
C GLY A 237 -2.55 6.19 -0.39
N THR A 238 -3.03 7.30 -0.94
CA THR A 238 -2.30 8.09 -1.93
C THR A 238 -2.03 9.51 -1.41
N VAL A 239 -0.78 9.94 -1.47
CA VAL A 239 -0.42 11.36 -1.30
C VAL A 239 -0.82 12.08 -2.59
N GLU A 240 -2.01 12.65 -2.62
CA GLU A 240 -2.37 13.64 -3.63
C GLU A 240 -1.89 15.02 -3.16
N ASP A 241 -1.62 15.93 -4.08
CA ASP A 241 -1.41 17.35 -3.76
C ASP A 241 -2.64 17.84 -3.01
N GLY A 242 -2.52 17.86 -1.68
CA GLY A 242 -3.66 17.60 -0.80
C GLY A 242 -4.84 18.51 -1.04
N GLU A 243 -6.04 17.92 -1.13
CA GLU A 243 -7.24 18.70 -0.94
C GLU A 243 -7.14 19.39 0.44
N PRO A 244 -7.53 20.68 0.51
CA PRO A 244 -7.49 21.40 1.78
C PRO A 244 -8.45 20.77 2.78
N PHE A 245 -8.04 20.69 4.05
CA PHE A 245 -8.90 20.26 5.16
C PHE A 245 -10.12 21.18 5.24
N ARG A 246 -11.29 20.62 5.57
CA ARG A 246 -12.54 21.37 5.64
C ARG A 246 -13.22 21.12 6.97
N VAL A 247 -13.89 22.13 7.51
CA VAL A 247 -14.73 21.97 8.71
C VAL A 247 -15.66 20.76 8.54
N GLY A 248 -15.68 19.88 9.53
CA GLY A 248 -16.44 18.64 9.56
C GLY A 248 -15.75 17.42 8.92
N SER A 249 -14.57 17.58 8.31
CA SER A 249 -13.82 16.45 7.74
C SER A 249 -12.92 15.75 8.76
N VAL A 250 -12.60 14.49 8.46
CA VAL A 250 -11.59 13.69 9.16
C VAL A 250 -10.64 13.17 8.10
N ASP A 251 -9.45 13.74 8.03
CA ASP A 251 -8.49 13.46 6.96
C ASP A 251 -7.13 13.05 7.53
N GLY A 252 -6.40 12.21 6.79
CA GLY A 252 -5.04 11.81 7.16
C GLY A 252 -4.03 12.90 6.82
N LEU A 253 -3.16 13.26 7.75
CA LEU A 253 -2.03 14.16 7.56
C LEU A 253 -0.73 13.35 7.64
N GLY A 254 -0.04 13.23 6.51
CA GLY A 254 1.33 12.70 6.45
C GLY A 254 2.33 13.76 6.86
N ILE A 255 3.26 13.42 7.75
CA ILE A 255 4.25 14.33 8.31
C ILE A 255 5.64 13.73 8.11
N HIS A 256 6.47 14.37 7.29
CA HIS A 256 7.78 13.85 6.91
C HIS A 256 8.87 14.88 7.22
N PRO A 257 10.04 14.48 7.74
CA PRO A 257 11.20 15.37 7.80
C PRO A 257 11.59 15.77 6.38
N SER A 258 12.18 16.95 6.21
CA SER A 258 12.58 17.44 4.89
C SER A 258 13.94 18.12 4.88
N VAL A 259 14.58 18.10 3.72
CA VAL A 259 15.82 18.83 3.41
C VAL A 259 15.51 19.75 2.25
N GLU A 260 15.58 21.06 2.47
CA GLU A 260 15.31 22.07 1.45
C GLU A 260 13.91 21.90 0.83
N GLY A 261 12.93 21.46 1.63
CA GLY A 261 11.55 21.22 1.21
C GLY A 261 11.31 19.89 0.49
N THR A 262 12.33 19.08 0.23
CA THR A 262 12.17 17.71 -0.30
C THR A 262 11.97 16.73 0.86
N PRO A 263 10.93 15.89 0.85
CA PRO A 263 10.64 15.00 1.96
C PRO A 263 11.66 13.87 2.07
N ILE A 264 11.91 13.43 3.29
CA ILE A 264 12.57 12.15 3.63
C ILE A 264 11.46 11.12 3.86
N CYS A 265 11.19 10.30 2.87
CA CYS A 265 10.24 9.21 2.92
C CYS A 265 10.72 8.05 3.81
N GLY A 266 9.76 7.25 4.25
CA GLY A 266 9.97 6.06 5.05
C GLY A 266 9.03 5.98 6.25
N TYR A 267 8.56 4.77 6.54
CA TYR A 267 7.86 4.45 7.77
C TYR A 267 8.84 4.23 8.94
N GLY A 268 8.32 4.22 10.17
CA GLY A 268 9.11 3.87 11.35
C GLY A 268 10.07 4.97 11.78
N VAL A 269 9.69 6.23 11.59
CA VAL A 269 10.28 7.37 12.30
C VAL A 269 9.32 7.70 13.44
N PRO A 270 9.58 7.29 14.69
CA PRO A 270 8.73 7.65 15.81
C PRO A 270 8.49 9.16 15.86
N MET A 271 7.23 9.52 15.87
CA MET A 271 6.73 10.88 15.86
C MET A 271 5.96 11.13 17.15
N VAL A 272 6.18 12.30 17.74
CA VAL A 272 5.35 12.85 18.80
C VAL A 272 4.67 14.11 18.26
N ILE A 273 3.36 14.25 18.46
CA ILE A 273 2.62 15.46 18.10
C ILE A 273 1.89 16.03 19.32
N GLU A 274 1.96 17.35 19.49
CA GLU A 274 1.25 18.09 20.54
C GLU A 274 0.46 19.26 19.93
N PRO A 275 -0.90 19.25 19.99
CA PRO A 275 -1.72 20.31 19.40
C PRO A 275 -1.58 21.63 20.15
N LYS A 276 -1.55 22.74 19.41
CA LYS A 276 -1.49 24.12 19.94
C LYS A 276 -2.81 24.87 19.85
N THR A 277 -3.66 24.49 18.90
CA THR A 277 -4.97 25.10 18.63
C THR A 277 -6.08 24.03 18.66
N PRO A 278 -6.28 23.34 19.81
CA PRO A 278 -7.29 22.27 19.93
C PRO A 278 -8.73 22.76 19.71
N GLU A 279 -8.98 24.07 19.76
CA GLU A 279 -10.25 24.68 19.39
C GLU A 279 -10.51 24.74 17.88
N ILE A 280 -9.46 24.65 17.07
CA ILE A 280 -9.54 24.67 15.59
C ILE A 280 -9.61 23.25 15.04
N CYS A 281 -8.83 22.34 15.61
CA CYS A 281 -8.89 20.94 15.21
C CYS A 281 -8.38 20.02 16.32
N THR A 282 -8.85 18.77 16.28
CA THR A 282 -8.39 17.70 17.15
C THR A 282 -7.62 16.64 16.35
N LEU A 283 -6.74 15.91 17.03
CA LEU A 283 -5.95 14.84 16.43
C LEU A 283 -6.50 13.48 16.85
N GLY A 284 -6.41 12.48 15.96
CA GLY A 284 -6.81 11.10 16.22
C GLY A 284 -5.85 10.09 15.58
N ASN A 285 -5.88 8.86 16.09
CA ASN A 285 -5.28 7.65 15.49
C ASN A 285 -6.32 6.81 14.75
N GLU A 286 -7.58 6.85 15.22
CA GLU A 286 -8.73 6.19 14.62
C GLU A 286 -9.92 7.15 14.58
N VAL A 287 -10.89 6.86 13.70
CA VAL A 287 -12.11 7.67 13.60
C VAL A 287 -12.88 7.59 14.92
N GLY A 288 -13.01 8.73 15.59
CA GLY A 288 -13.71 8.86 16.87
C GLY A 288 -12.84 8.72 18.11
N GLU A 289 -11.52 8.57 17.97
CA GLU A 289 -10.57 8.72 19.07
C GLU A 289 -9.98 10.15 19.06
N GLU A 290 -10.06 10.84 20.21
CA GLU A 290 -9.54 12.19 20.39
C GLU A 290 -8.24 12.17 21.19
N ILE A 291 -7.21 12.79 20.64
CA ILE A 291 -5.92 13.00 21.29
C ILE A 291 -5.83 14.46 21.72
N THR A 292 -5.85 14.66 23.04
CA THR A 292 -6.01 16.00 23.64
C THR A 292 -4.72 16.59 24.18
N GLU A 293 -3.65 15.81 24.34
CA GLU A 293 -2.39 16.29 24.94
C GLU A 293 -1.15 15.90 24.13
N ARG A 294 -1.01 14.62 23.77
CA ARG A 294 0.19 14.10 23.14
C ARG A 294 -0.12 12.84 22.36
N TYR A 295 0.29 12.78 21.10
CA TYR A 295 0.20 11.60 20.26
C TYR A 295 1.57 10.99 20.01
N GLU A 296 1.67 9.67 19.98
CA GLU A 296 2.87 8.96 19.53
C GLU A 296 2.50 8.03 18.37
N SER A 297 3.18 8.17 17.24
CA SER A 297 2.95 7.37 16.03
C SER A 297 4.25 6.86 15.45
N SER A 298 4.21 5.68 14.83
CA SER A 298 5.30 5.11 14.05
C SER A 298 5.04 5.13 12.54
N THR A 299 3.84 5.52 12.12
CA THR A 299 3.42 5.50 10.70
C THR A 299 3.65 6.84 10.00
N ASN A 300 4.04 7.90 10.72
CA ASN A 300 4.14 9.28 10.22
C ASN A 300 2.80 9.86 9.73
N ILE A 301 1.68 9.24 10.14
CA ILE A 301 0.32 9.65 9.80
C ILE A 301 -0.42 9.99 11.10
N VAL A 302 -1.19 11.07 11.07
CA VAL A 302 -2.16 11.44 12.11
C VAL A 302 -3.50 11.80 11.45
N LEU A 303 -4.62 11.43 12.07
CA LEU A 303 -5.93 11.91 11.63
C LEU A 303 -6.17 13.32 12.19
N VAL A 304 -6.61 14.22 11.34
CA VAL A 304 -7.01 15.59 11.72
C VAL A 304 -8.51 15.69 11.59
N VAL A 305 -9.18 15.98 12.71
CA VAL A 305 -10.61 16.29 12.77
C VAL A 305 -10.76 17.80 12.74
N ALA A 306 -11.29 18.33 11.65
CA ALA A 306 -11.38 19.77 11.44
C ALA A 306 -12.66 20.35 12.08
N ASP A 307 -12.52 21.05 13.20
CA ASP A 307 -13.64 21.54 14.02
C ASP A 307 -14.08 22.96 13.63
N GLU A 308 -13.12 23.86 13.39
CA GLU A 308 -13.37 25.25 12.99
C GLU A 308 -12.43 25.68 11.84
N ALA A 309 -12.87 26.66 11.05
CA ALA A 309 -12.03 27.23 10.00
C ALA A 309 -10.90 28.07 10.62
N GLY A 310 -9.66 27.86 10.18
CA GLY A 310 -8.51 28.54 10.76
C GLY A 310 -7.19 27.83 10.49
N SER A 311 -6.16 28.24 11.23
CA SER A 311 -4.84 27.62 11.22
C SER A 311 -4.81 26.58 12.34
N CYS A 312 -4.64 25.29 12.01
CA CYS A 312 -4.40 24.29 13.02
C CYS A 312 -2.89 24.06 13.19
N GLU A 313 -2.35 24.41 14.36
CA GLU A 313 -0.93 24.37 14.67
C GLU A 313 -0.60 23.22 15.62
N PHE A 314 0.56 22.58 15.41
CA PHE A 314 1.06 21.49 16.25
C PHE A 314 2.58 21.54 16.38
N ASP A 315 3.10 21.18 17.56
CA ASP A 315 4.51 20.84 17.71
C ASP A 315 4.71 19.37 17.35
N VAL A 316 5.70 19.11 16.51
CA VAL A 316 6.09 17.79 16.03
C VAL A 316 7.52 17.50 16.46
N SER A 317 7.76 16.32 17.02
CA SER A 317 9.08 15.79 17.32
C SER A 317 9.26 14.46 16.58
N LEU A 318 10.17 14.42 15.61
CA LEU A 318 10.52 13.24 14.83
C LEU A 318 11.86 12.70 15.32
N ARG A 319 11.91 11.41 15.66
CA ARG A 319 13.14 10.76 16.16
C ARG A 319 13.60 9.68 15.19
N ASP A 320 14.87 9.71 14.81
CA ASP A 320 15.49 8.57 14.14
C ASP A 320 15.84 7.48 15.16
N PRO A 321 15.23 6.27 15.10
CA PRO A 321 15.50 5.20 16.06
C PRO A 321 16.94 4.63 16.00
N GLN A 322 17.68 4.85 14.90
CA GLN A 322 19.05 4.35 14.78
C GLN A 322 20.09 5.33 15.33
N THR A 323 19.90 6.62 15.11
CA THR A 323 20.86 7.66 15.52
C THR A 323 20.44 8.41 16.78
N GLU A 324 19.19 8.23 17.22
CA GLU A 324 18.54 9.01 18.29
C GLU A 324 18.45 10.52 18.00
N THR A 325 18.72 10.94 16.76
CA THR A 325 18.57 12.34 16.33
C THR A 325 17.10 12.73 16.41
N VAL A 326 16.83 13.91 16.98
CA VAL A 326 15.49 14.47 17.12
C VAL A 326 15.37 15.76 16.31
N LEU A 327 14.33 15.83 15.49
CA LEU A 327 13.90 17.04 14.77
C LEU A 327 12.62 17.57 15.42
N GLU A 328 12.67 18.80 15.93
CA GLU A 328 11.51 19.48 16.52
C GLU A 328 11.08 20.65 15.64
N LYS A 329 9.80 20.70 15.28
CA LYS A 329 9.21 21.76 14.46
C LYS A 329 7.76 22.03 14.85
N THR A 330 7.36 23.30 14.80
CA THR A 330 5.95 23.67 14.76
C THR A 330 5.49 23.69 13.31
N ILE A 331 4.41 22.98 13.00
CA ILE A 331 3.76 22.98 11.69
C ILE A 331 2.36 23.56 11.80
N SER A 332 1.83 24.03 10.66
CA SER A 332 0.47 24.54 10.56
C SER A 332 -0.20 23.99 9.30
N VAL A 333 -1.46 23.58 9.44
CA VAL A 333 -2.35 23.25 8.31
C VAL A 333 -3.52 24.24 8.28
N GLU A 334 -3.98 24.58 7.09
CA GLU A 334 -5.13 25.47 6.92
C GLU A 334 -6.42 24.64 6.81
N ILE A 335 -7.41 24.98 7.64
CA ILE A 335 -8.77 24.42 7.59
C ILE A 335 -9.69 25.45 6.98
N LEU A 336 -10.31 25.09 5.85
CA LEU A 336 -11.28 25.91 5.16
C LEU A 336 -12.68 25.71 5.73
N ALA A 337 -13.52 26.74 5.65
CA ALA A 337 -14.94 26.62 5.95
C ALA A 337 -15.62 25.60 5.01
N GLU A 338 -16.76 25.05 5.44
CA GLU A 338 -17.63 24.25 4.58
C GLU A 338 -17.94 25.05 3.30
N ALA A 339 -17.82 24.39 2.14
CA ALA A 339 -18.29 24.99 0.90
C ALA A 339 -19.81 25.09 0.98
N ASP A 340 -20.37 26.28 0.73
CA ASP A 340 -21.82 26.46 0.55
C ASP A 340 -22.29 25.50 -0.57
N GLN A 341 -22.93 24.39 -0.20
CA GLN A 341 -23.48 23.40 -1.14
C GLN A 341 -24.77 23.90 -1.80
#